data_AF-A0ABC8SKB1-F1
#
_entry.id   AF-A0ABC8SKB1-F1
#
_cell.length_a   1.000
_cell.length_b   1.000
_cell.length_c   1.000
_cell.angle_alpha   90.00
_cell.angle_beta   90.00
_cell.angle_gamma   90.00
#
_symmetry.space_group_name_H-M   'P 1'
#
loop_
_entity.id
_entity.type
_entity.pdbx_description
1 polymer ?
#
loop_
_entity_poly.entity_id
_entity_poly.type
_entity_poly.pdbx_seq_one_letter_code
_entity_poly.pdbx_strand_id
1 'polypeptide(L)'
;MAGVIAIRNLGLWFVNVFALALVSVASGNSEGNALYGLRRSLSGPDNVLQSWDPNLVNPCTWFHITCNQDNHVTRVELYKNNIQGPISSELEKDRNVFVS
;
A
#
# COMPACT_ATOMS: atom_id res chain seq x y z
N MET A 1 -25.06 -15.97 -35.37
CA MET A 1 -25.26 -15.95 -33.90
C MET A 1 -23.95 -15.82 -33.09
N ALA A 2 -22.76 -15.87 -33.72
CA ALA A 2 -21.47 -15.80 -33.00
C ALA A 2 -20.84 -14.38 -32.88
N GLY A 3 -21.34 -13.38 -33.61
CA GLY A 3 -20.72 -12.04 -33.69
C GLY A 3 -21.04 -11.08 -32.54
N VAL A 4 -22.12 -11.29 -31.77
CA VAL A 4 -22.55 -10.37 -30.69
C VAL A 4 -21.88 -10.70 -29.34
N ILE A 5 -21.45 -11.94 -29.14
CA ILE A 5 -20.82 -12.42 -27.90
C ILE A 5 -19.39 -11.87 -27.78
N ALA A 6 -18.64 -11.77 -28.89
CA ALA A 6 -17.26 -11.26 -28.89
C ALA A 6 -17.16 -9.76 -28.55
N ILE A 7 -18.05 -8.92 -29.08
CA ILE A 7 -18.01 -7.45 -28.87
C ILE A 7 -18.43 -7.09 -27.43
N ARG A 8 -19.41 -7.80 -26.87
CA ARG A 8 -19.81 -7.66 -25.46
C ARG A 8 -18.68 -8.10 -24.51
N ASN A 9 -17.89 -9.10 -24.90
CA ASN A 9 -16.83 -9.64 -24.06
C ASN A 9 -15.55 -8.76 -24.06
N LEU A 10 -15.24 -8.07 -25.17
CA LEU A 10 -14.14 -7.08 -25.21
C LEU A 10 -14.44 -5.89 -24.30
N GLY A 11 -15.65 -5.33 -24.36
CA GLY A 11 -16.06 -4.24 -23.46
C GLY A 11 -16.04 -4.65 -21.99
N LEU A 12 -16.47 -5.88 -21.68
CA LEU A 12 -16.39 -6.44 -20.33
C LEU A 12 -14.94 -6.69 -19.89
N TRP A 13 -14.04 -7.12 -20.79
CA TRP A 13 -12.61 -7.25 -20.53
C TRP A 13 -11.96 -5.91 -20.19
N PHE A 14 -12.22 -4.87 -20.98
CA PHE A 14 -11.71 -3.52 -20.70
C PHE A 14 -12.21 -2.97 -19.36
N VAL A 15 -13.50 -3.20 -19.04
CA VAL A 15 -14.07 -2.83 -17.74
C VAL A 15 -13.43 -3.63 -16.59
N ASN A 16 -13.14 -4.92 -16.78
CA ASN A 16 -12.53 -5.76 -15.75
C ASN A 16 -11.08 -5.35 -15.47
N VAL A 17 -10.28 -5.13 -16.51
CA VAL A 17 -8.89 -4.64 -16.39
C VAL A 17 -8.85 -3.27 -15.71
N PHE A 18 -9.73 -2.36 -16.10
CA PHE A 18 -9.82 -1.04 -15.49
C PHE A 18 -10.26 -1.12 -14.02
N ALA A 19 -11.22 -1.99 -13.69
CA ALA A 19 -11.65 -2.21 -12.30
C ALA A 19 -10.53 -2.78 -11.42
N LEU A 20 -9.71 -3.72 -11.93
CA LEU A 20 -8.55 -4.24 -11.20
C LEU A 20 -7.50 -3.15 -10.92
N ALA A 21 -7.24 -2.27 -11.89
CA ALA A 21 -6.32 -1.14 -11.71
C ALA A 21 -6.83 -0.14 -10.64
N LEU A 22 -8.14 0.11 -10.59
CA LEU A 22 -8.72 0.98 -9.57
C LEU A 22 -8.66 0.36 -8.16
N VAL A 23 -8.88 -0.96 -8.04
CA VAL A 23 -8.81 -1.67 -6.76
C VAL A 23 -7.40 -1.63 -6.17
N SER A 24 -6.38 -1.86 -6.99
CA SER A 24 -4.97 -1.81 -6.57
C SER A 24 -4.52 -0.40 -6.16
N VAL A 25 -5.02 0.64 -6.83
CA VAL A 25 -4.79 2.04 -6.41
C VAL A 25 -5.49 2.35 -5.09
N ALA A 26 -6.73 1.89 -4.91
CA ALA A 26 -7.49 2.09 -3.69
C ALA A 26 -6.87 1.37 -2.48
N SER A 27 -6.35 0.16 -2.67
CA SER A 27 -5.66 -0.58 -1.60
C SER A 27 -4.36 0.09 -1.21
N GLY A 28 -3.54 0.52 -2.19
CA GLY A 28 -2.30 1.25 -1.92
C GLY A 28 -2.54 2.55 -1.14
N ASN A 29 -3.64 3.26 -1.42
CA ASN A 29 -4.05 4.44 -0.66
C ASN A 29 -4.46 4.10 0.80
N SER A 30 -5.14 2.97 1.02
CA SER A 30 -5.51 2.52 2.37
C SER A 30 -4.29 2.10 3.19
N GLU A 31 -3.37 1.33 2.58
CA GLU A 31 -2.11 0.91 3.20
C GLU A 31 -1.22 2.12 3.50
N GLY A 32 -1.14 3.07 2.55
CA GLY A 32 -0.42 4.33 2.72
C GLY A 32 -0.97 5.17 3.88
N ASN A 33 -2.29 5.28 4.03
CA ASN A 33 -2.88 6.02 5.14
C ASN A 33 -2.60 5.35 6.50
N ALA A 34 -2.61 4.03 6.57
CA ALA A 34 -2.25 3.29 7.80
C ALA A 34 -0.78 3.51 8.18
N LEU A 35 0.14 3.39 7.20
CA LEU A 35 1.57 3.65 7.40
C LEU A 35 1.83 5.12 7.78
N TYR A 36 1.09 6.06 7.21
CA TYR A 36 1.20 7.48 7.58
C TYR A 36 0.70 7.75 9.00
N GLY A 37 -0.35 7.04 9.44
CA GLY A 37 -0.79 7.02 10.83
C GLY A 37 0.32 6.55 11.77
N LEU A 38 0.98 5.43 11.42
CA LEU A 38 2.15 4.94 12.15
C LEU A 38 3.28 5.96 12.21
N ARG A 39 3.65 6.59 11.07
CA ARG A 39 4.67 7.65 11.04
C ARG A 39 4.40 8.75 12.07
N ARG A 40 3.14 9.16 12.24
CA ARG A 40 2.75 10.19 13.22
C ARG A 40 2.83 9.72 14.67
N SER A 41 2.68 8.42 14.92
CA SER A 41 2.84 7.81 16.24
C SER A 41 4.29 7.57 16.63
N LEU A 42 5.22 7.59 15.66
CA LEU A 42 6.64 7.36 15.86
C LEU A 42 7.40 8.67 16.06
N SER A 43 8.37 8.67 16.98
CA SER A 43 9.31 9.75 17.23
C SER A 43 10.72 9.29 16.83
N GLY A 44 11.43 10.09 16.04
CA GLY A 44 12.77 9.74 15.57
C GLY A 44 13.36 10.84 14.69
N PRO A 45 14.58 10.66 14.18
CA PRO A 45 15.20 11.62 13.27
C PRO A 45 14.39 11.74 11.97
N ASP A 46 14.05 12.98 11.59
CA ASP A 46 13.08 13.31 10.53
C ASP A 46 13.41 12.72 9.16
N ASN A 47 14.69 12.41 8.91
CA ASN A 47 15.18 11.95 7.62
C ASN A 47 14.85 10.48 7.31
N VAL A 48 14.52 9.65 8.32
CA VAL A 48 14.32 8.20 8.09
C VAL A 48 12.98 7.92 7.40
N LEU A 49 11.91 8.59 7.82
CA LEU A 49 10.55 8.39 7.28
C LEU A 49 10.14 9.49 6.29
N GLN A 50 11.11 10.23 5.74
CA GLN A 50 10.82 11.38 4.87
C GLN A 50 10.07 10.98 3.60
N SER A 51 10.33 9.78 3.04
CA SER A 51 9.68 9.30 1.83
C SER A 51 8.23 8.85 2.03
N TRP A 52 7.76 8.76 3.28
CA TRP A 52 6.41 8.28 3.61
C TRP A 52 5.41 9.41 3.41
N ASP A 53 5.14 9.74 2.15
CA ASP A 53 4.21 10.80 1.75
C ASP A 53 2.85 10.19 1.36
N PRO A 54 1.75 10.49 2.10
CA PRO A 54 0.43 9.94 1.84
C PRO A 54 -0.17 10.41 0.50
N ASN A 55 0.41 11.42 -0.15
CA ASN A 55 -0.01 11.86 -1.48
C ASN A 55 0.59 10.98 -2.60
N LEU A 56 1.58 10.14 -2.28
CA LEU A 56 2.13 9.17 -3.22
C LEU A 56 1.23 7.93 -3.27
N VAL A 57 0.83 7.57 -4.48
CA VAL A 57 -0.18 6.52 -4.74
C VAL A 57 0.25 5.13 -4.27
N ASN A 58 1.57 4.85 -4.24
CA ASN A 58 2.08 3.52 -3.97
C ASN A 58 3.07 3.51 -2.78
N PRO A 59 2.68 2.92 -1.62
CA PRO A 59 3.55 2.82 -0.44
C PRO A 59 4.77 1.93 -0.67
N CYS A 60 4.77 1.06 -1.69
CA CYS A 60 5.95 0.26 -2.06
C CYS A 60 7.12 1.09 -2.57
N THR A 61 6.91 2.37 -2.88
CA THR A 61 7.97 3.29 -3.28
C THR A 61 8.64 3.97 -2.08
N TRP A 62 8.10 3.78 -0.87
CA TRP A 62 8.64 4.39 0.34
C TRP A 62 9.82 3.58 0.87
N PHE A 63 10.80 4.29 1.48
CA PHE A 63 11.90 3.63 2.17
C PHE A 63 11.39 2.75 3.30
N HIS A 64 12.11 1.66 3.55
CA HIS A 64 11.80 0.69 4.60
C HIS A 64 10.49 -0.08 4.41
N ILE A 65 9.86 0.02 3.24
CA ILE A 65 8.69 -0.77 2.88
C ILE A 65 9.10 -1.88 1.90
N THR A 66 8.64 -3.10 2.18
CA THR A 66 8.74 -4.23 1.25
C THR A 66 7.34 -4.68 0.85
N CYS A 67 7.12 -4.82 -0.45
CA CYS A 67 5.87 -5.30 -1.02
C CYS A 67 5.99 -6.67 -1.68
N ASN A 68 4.87 -7.35 -1.81
CA ASN A 68 4.74 -8.56 -2.63
C ASN A 68 4.61 -8.21 -4.14
N GLN A 69 4.43 -9.23 -4.97
CA GLN A 69 4.27 -9.09 -6.42
C GLN A 69 2.98 -8.36 -6.83
N ASP A 70 2.00 -8.29 -5.94
CA ASP A 70 0.72 -7.62 -6.12
C ASP A 70 0.72 -6.16 -5.61
N ASN A 71 1.91 -5.62 -5.26
CA ASN A 71 2.10 -4.29 -4.67
C ASN A 71 1.42 -4.08 -3.31
N HIS A 72 1.20 -5.14 -2.54
CA HIS A 72 0.75 -5.05 -1.16
C HIS A 72 1.92 -5.04 -0.20
N VAL A 73 1.83 -4.21 0.84
CA VAL A 73 2.83 -4.10 1.89
C VAL A 73 2.85 -5.39 2.69
N THR A 74 4.03 -5.98 2.83
CA THR A 74 4.21 -7.23 3.61
C THR A 74 5.22 -7.08 4.73
N ARG A 75 6.10 -6.08 4.65
CA ARG A 75 7.08 -5.80 5.70
C ARG A 75 7.42 -4.32 5.80
N VAL A 76 7.60 -3.86 7.02
CA VAL A 76 8.07 -2.53 7.39
C VAL A 76 9.30 -2.68 8.28
N GLU A 77 10.44 -2.10 7.86
CA GLU A 77 11.74 -2.27 8.52
C GLU A 77 12.21 -0.97 9.20
N LEU A 78 11.89 -0.80 10.48
CA LEU A 78 12.18 0.41 11.26
C LEU A 78 13.39 0.25 12.19
N TYR A 79 13.93 -0.97 12.33
CA TYR A 79 15.11 -1.24 13.15
C TYR A 79 16.33 -0.38 12.77
N LYS A 80 17.19 -0.11 13.77
CA LYS A 80 18.45 0.67 13.66
C LYS A 80 18.31 2.16 13.31
N ASN A 81 17.11 2.71 13.30
CA ASN A 81 16.88 4.11 12.95
C ASN A 81 16.65 5.06 14.14
N ASN A 82 16.90 4.62 15.37
CA ASN A 82 16.61 5.38 16.61
C ASN A 82 15.14 5.86 16.72
N ILE A 83 14.22 5.15 16.07
CA ILE A 83 12.79 5.45 16.11
C ILE A 83 12.18 4.78 17.35
N GLN A 84 11.38 5.54 18.08
CA GLN A 84 10.69 5.13 19.30
C GLN A 84 9.22 5.50 19.21
N GLY A 85 8.32 4.60 19.57
CA GLY A 85 6.88 4.87 19.61
C GLY A 85 6.05 3.60 19.55
N PRO A 86 4.76 3.69 19.91
CA PRO A 86 3.84 2.56 19.80
C PRO A 86 3.55 2.25 18.32
N ILE A 87 3.35 0.97 18.02
CA ILE A 87 2.77 0.57 16.73
C ILE A 87 1.32 1.08 16.70
N SER A 88 0.93 1.75 15.62
CA SER A 88 -0.45 2.22 15.44
C SER A 88 -1.42 1.04 15.33
N SER A 89 -2.56 1.14 16.01
CA SER A 89 -3.65 0.15 16.01
C SER A 89 -4.13 -0.27 14.63
N GLU A 90 -3.98 0.62 13.65
CA GLU A 90 -4.35 0.42 12.26
C GLU A 90 -3.43 -0.59 11.58
N LEU A 91 -2.13 -0.59 11.90
CA LEU A 91 -1.19 -1.62 11.43
C LEU A 91 -1.35 -2.93 12.20
N GLU A 92 -1.70 -2.88 13.49
CA GLU A 92 -1.96 -4.11 14.27
C GLU A 92 -3.15 -4.91 13.72
N LYS A 93 -4.11 -4.21 13.09
CA LYS A 93 -5.26 -4.85 12.43
C LYS A 93 -4.87 -5.56 11.14
N ASP A 94 -3.80 -5.10 10.48
CA ASP A 94 -3.34 -5.67 9.23
C ASP A 94 -2.41 -6.87 9.48
N ARG A 95 -3.03 -8.04 9.66
CA ARG A 95 -2.34 -9.29 10.04
C ARG A 95 -1.34 -9.83 9.01
N ASN A 96 -1.22 -9.18 7.86
CA ASN A 96 -0.32 -9.57 6.77
C ASN A 96 0.98 -8.76 6.76
N VAL A 97 1.11 -7.74 7.60
CA VAL A 97 2.28 -6.84 7.63
C VAL A 97 3.18 -7.17 8.82
N PHE A 98 4.44 -7.50 8.54
CA PHE A 98 5.46 -7.70 9.58
C PHE A 98 6.23 -6.40 9.85
N VAL A 99 6.23 -5.93 11.10
CA VAL A 99 7.00 -4.74 11.51
C VAL A 99 8.23 -5.20 12.30
N SER A 100 9.43 -4.83 11.84
CA SER A 100 10.70 -5.24 12.46
C SER A 100 11.64 -4.08 12.75
#